data_AF-A8Y5N8-F1
#
_entry.id   AF-A8Y5N8-F1
#
_cell.length_a   1.000
_cell.length_b   1.000
_cell.length_c   1.000
_cell.angle_alpha   90.00
_cell.angle_beta   90.00
_cell.angle_gamma   90.00
#
_symmetry.space_group_name_H-M   'P 1'
#
loop_
_entity.id
_entity.type
_entity.pdbx_description
1 polymer ?
#
loop_
_entity_poly.entity_id
_entity_poly.type
_entity_poly.pdbx_seq_one_letter_code
_entity_poly.pdbx_strand_id
1 'polypeptide(L)'
;MVDRLANSEANTRRISIVESCFGAAGQPLTIPGRVLIGEGVLTKLCRKKPKARQFFLFNDILVYGNIVIQKKKYNKQHIIPLENVTIDSIKDEGELRNGWLIKTPTKSFAVYAATATEKSEWMNHINKCVTDLLSKSGKTPSNEHAAVWVPDSEATVCMRCQKAKFTPVNRRHHCRKCGFVVCGPCSEKRFLLPSQS
;
A
#
# COMPACT_ATOMS: atom_id res chain seq x y z
N MET A 1 -16.40 20.14 0.88
CA MET A 1 -15.05 20.73 0.61
C MET A 1 -14.42 20.13 -0.64
N VAL A 2 -14.40 18.80 -0.78
CA VAL A 2 -13.93 18.10 -1.99
C VAL A 2 -14.72 18.50 -3.24
N ASP A 3 -16.05 18.67 -3.15
CA ASP A 3 -16.90 19.00 -4.31
C ASP A 3 -16.59 20.39 -4.92
N ARG A 4 -16.09 21.35 -4.12
CA ARG A 4 -15.64 22.66 -4.62
C ARG A 4 -14.29 22.58 -5.35
N LEU A 5 -13.45 21.61 -5.01
CA LEU A 5 -12.11 21.46 -5.57
C LEU A 5 -12.10 20.55 -6.80
N ALA A 6 -13.06 19.65 -6.93
CA ALA A 6 -13.05 18.57 -7.91
C ALA A 6 -12.97 19.02 -9.37
N ASN A 7 -13.49 20.21 -9.66
CA ASN A 7 -13.47 20.80 -11.00
C ASN A 7 -12.65 22.10 -11.07
N SER A 8 -11.82 22.38 -10.06
CA SER A 8 -10.94 23.54 -10.11
C SER A 8 -9.78 23.31 -11.07
N GLU A 9 -9.39 24.36 -11.79
CA GLU A 9 -8.20 24.36 -12.65
C GLU A 9 -6.94 23.98 -11.85
N ALA A 10 -6.86 24.47 -10.61
CA ALA A 10 -5.78 24.14 -9.68
C ALA A 10 -5.69 22.64 -9.37
N ASN A 11 -6.82 21.95 -9.14
CA ASN A 11 -6.83 20.50 -8.96
C ASN A 11 -6.39 19.79 -10.23
N THR A 12 -6.96 20.13 -11.38
CA THR A 12 -6.62 19.53 -12.68
C THR A 12 -5.12 19.63 -12.97
N ARG A 13 -4.53 20.80 -12.73
CA ARG A 13 -3.08 21.03 -12.88
C ARG A 13 -2.26 20.16 -11.95
N ARG A 14 -2.66 20.03 -10.67
CA ARG A 14 -1.97 19.17 -9.70
C ARG A 14 -1.99 17.70 -10.13
N ILE A 15 -3.12 17.19 -10.60
CA ILE A 15 -3.23 15.79 -11.07
C ILE A 15 -2.35 15.57 -12.32
N SER A 16 -2.38 16.52 -13.27
CA SER A 16 -1.54 16.46 -14.48
C SER A 16 -0.05 16.41 -14.15
N ILE A 17 0.40 17.15 -13.12
CA ILE A 17 1.79 17.09 -12.64
C ILE A 17 2.12 15.68 -12.12
N VAL A 18 1.23 15.06 -11.35
CA VAL A 18 1.43 13.69 -10.85
C VAL A 18 1.54 12.70 -12.01
N GLU A 19 0.65 12.77 -13.00
CA GLU A 19 0.71 11.93 -14.22
C GLU A 19 2.04 12.10 -14.95
N SER A 20 2.46 13.34 -15.17
CA SER A 20 3.72 13.65 -15.88
C SER A 20 4.94 13.03 -15.19
N CYS A 21 4.93 12.93 -13.85
CA CYS A 21 6.01 12.32 -13.10
C CYS A 21 6.12 10.79 -13.35
N PHE A 22 5.03 10.11 -13.69
CA PHE A 22 5.07 8.70 -14.09
C PHE A 22 5.40 8.51 -15.57
N GLY A 23 5.17 9.54 -16.39
CA GLY A 23 5.44 9.54 -17.84
C GLY A 23 4.62 8.49 -18.59
N ALA A 24 5.07 8.13 -19.80
CA ALA A 24 4.34 7.21 -20.69
C ALA A 24 4.15 5.78 -20.14
N ALA A 25 4.89 5.39 -19.10
CA ALA A 25 4.74 4.09 -18.44
C ALA A 25 3.65 4.09 -17.35
N GLY A 26 3.10 5.27 -16.99
CA GLY A 26 1.99 5.42 -16.07
C GLY A 26 0.63 5.31 -16.77
N GLN A 27 -0.37 4.96 -15.98
CA GLN A 27 -1.79 5.06 -16.33
C GLN A 27 -2.31 6.48 -16.04
N PRO A 28 -3.25 6.98 -16.85
CA PRO A 28 -3.93 8.24 -16.58
C PRO A 28 -4.63 8.25 -15.21
N LEU A 29 -4.47 9.35 -14.51
CA LEU A 29 -5.10 9.69 -13.24
C LEU A 29 -6.14 10.80 -13.41
N THR A 30 -6.12 11.61 -14.47
CA THR A 30 -7.07 12.69 -14.67
C THR A 30 -8.43 12.13 -15.11
N ILE A 31 -9.42 12.19 -14.22
CA ILE A 31 -10.82 11.89 -14.51
C ILE A 31 -11.74 12.94 -13.86
N PRO A 32 -12.96 13.17 -14.40
CA PRO A 32 -13.93 14.06 -13.77
C PRO A 32 -14.24 13.66 -12.32
N GLY A 33 -14.31 14.63 -11.41
CA GLY A 33 -14.65 14.40 -10.01
C GLY A 33 -13.50 13.90 -9.11
N ARG A 34 -12.35 13.50 -9.67
CA ARG A 34 -11.19 13.07 -8.89
C ARG A 34 -10.42 14.26 -8.32
N VAL A 35 -10.03 14.18 -7.04
CA VAL A 35 -9.35 15.25 -6.31
C VAL A 35 -8.08 14.74 -5.68
N LEU A 36 -6.96 15.44 -5.87
CA LEU A 36 -5.73 15.14 -5.13
C LEU A 36 -5.83 15.71 -3.71
N ILE A 37 -5.96 14.83 -2.73
CA ILE A 37 -6.12 15.15 -1.30
C ILE A 37 -4.77 15.37 -0.63
N GLY A 38 -3.80 14.50 -0.89
CA GLY A 38 -2.49 14.59 -0.27
C GLY A 38 -1.41 13.84 -1.04
N GLU A 39 -0.16 14.21 -0.81
CA GLU A 39 1.00 13.53 -1.36
C GLU A 39 2.15 13.54 -0.36
N GLY A 40 3.04 12.55 -0.43
CA GLY A 40 4.14 12.45 0.51
C GLY A 40 4.99 11.20 0.32
N VAL A 41 6.17 11.19 0.93
CA VAL A 41 7.05 10.03 0.95
C VAL A 41 6.74 9.20 2.19
N LEU A 42 6.37 7.94 2.01
CA LEU A 42 6.22 6.98 3.10
C LEU A 42 7.23 5.85 2.96
N THR A 43 7.67 5.31 4.09
CA THR A 43 8.53 4.13 4.13
C THR A 43 7.67 2.88 4.08
N LYS A 44 7.66 2.20 2.93
CA LYS A 44 6.91 0.96 2.74
C LYS A 44 7.75 -0.24 3.18
N LEU A 45 7.26 -1.00 4.15
CA LEU A 45 7.90 -2.26 4.54
C LEU A 45 7.69 -3.29 3.43
N CYS A 46 8.80 -3.85 2.96
CA CYS A 46 8.82 -4.92 1.96
C CYS A 46 9.54 -6.13 2.56
N ARG A 47 9.33 -7.32 1.99
CA ARG A 47 9.94 -8.57 2.49
C ARG A 47 11.44 -8.50 2.84
N LYS A 48 12.23 -7.74 2.07
CA LYS A 48 13.69 -7.66 2.22
C LYS A 48 14.19 -6.45 3.01
N LYS A 49 13.65 -5.27 2.69
CA LYS A 49 14.09 -4.01 3.29
C LYS A 49 12.99 -2.95 3.20
N PRO A 50 12.89 -2.04 4.17
CA PRO A 50 12.09 -0.83 4.05
C PRO A 50 12.51 -0.03 2.80
N LYS A 51 11.55 0.57 2.12
CA LYS A 51 11.84 1.43 0.96
C LYS A 51 10.94 2.65 0.92
N ALA A 52 11.53 3.82 0.73
CA ALA A 52 10.81 5.05 0.45
C ALA A 52 10.02 4.94 -0.85
N ARG A 53 8.76 5.37 -0.83
CA ARG A 53 7.85 5.42 -1.97
C ARG A 53 7.11 6.74 -1.94
N GLN A 54 6.89 7.32 -3.11
CA GLN A 54 5.98 8.46 -3.22
C GLN A 54 4.55 7.92 -3.22
N PHE A 55 3.71 8.44 -2.34
CA PHE A 55 2.27 8.16 -2.26
C PHE A 55 1.48 9.41 -2.63
N PHE A 56 0.32 9.17 -3.25
CA PHE A 56 -0.68 10.17 -3.59
C PHE A 56 -2.05 9.64 -3.18
N LEU A 57 -2.74 10.39 -2.33
CA LEU A 57 -4.12 10.12 -1.97
C LEU A 57 -5.04 10.95 -2.84
N PHE A 58 -5.87 10.28 -3.62
CA PHE A 58 -7.03 10.88 -4.24
C PHE A 58 -8.28 10.55 -3.43
N ASN A 59 -9.39 11.22 -3.73
CA ASN A 59 -10.67 10.95 -3.07
C ASN A 59 -11.27 9.58 -3.39
N ASP A 60 -10.80 8.88 -4.44
CA ASP A 60 -11.32 7.59 -4.91
C ASP A 60 -10.25 6.50 -5.02
N ILE A 61 -8.97 6.87 -5.15
CA ILE A 61 -7.84 5.95 -5.30
C ILE A 61 -6.64 6.35 -4.44
N LEU A 62 -5.85 5.35 -4.03
CA LEU A 62 -4.50 5.53 -3.49
C LEU A 62 -3.49 5.12 -4.57
N VAL A 63 -2.54 6.01 -4.87
CA VAL A 63 -1.48 5.76 -5.86
C VAL A 63 -0.12 5.77 -5.18
N TYR A 64 0.76 4.85 -5.55
CA TYR A 64 2.16 4.92 -5.13
C TYR A 64 3.13 4.42 -6.18
N GLY A 65 4.39 4.84 -6.08
CA GLY A 65 5.44 4.47 -7.02
C GLY A 65 6.84 4.50 -6.41
N ASN A 66 7.80 3.93 -7.12
CA ASN A 66 9.21 4.10 -6.78
C ASN A 66 9.67 5.51 -7.12
N ILE A 67 10.46 6.09 -6.24
CA ILE A 67 11.15 7.36 -6.48
C ILE A 67 12.37 7.08 -7.35
N VAL A 68 12.40 7.64 -8.57
CA VAL A 68 13.58 7.62 -9.45
C VAL A 68 14.32 8.94 -9.29
N ILE A 69 13.60 10.05 -9.43
CA ILE A 69 14.07 11.40 -9.15
C ILE A 69 12.95 12.09 -8.38
N GLN A 70 13.23 12.52 -7.14
CA GLN A 70 12.24 13.12 -6.27
C GLN A 70 11.56 14.32 -6.96
N LYS A 71 10.21 14.37 -6.92
CA LYS A 71 9.38 15.40 -7.57
C LYS A 71 9.53 15.55 -9.10
N LYS A 72 10.28 14.66 -9.77
CA LYS A 72 10.48 14.73 -11.23
C LYS A 72 10.13 13.43 -11.96
N LYS A 73 10.46 12.28 -11.37
CA LYS A 73 10.30 10.98 -12.04
C LYS A 73 9.99 9.85 -11.06
N TYR A 74 8.90 9.16 -11.31
CA TYR A 74 8.43 7.97 -10.59
C TYR A 74 8.22 6.80 -11.55
N ASN A 75 8.31 5.57 -11.06
CA ASN A 75 7.98 4.38 -11.86
C ASN A 75 7.30 3.29 -11.03
N LYS A 76 6.85 2.20 -11.67
CA LYS A 76 6.04 1.15 -11.05
C LYS A 76 4.84 1.73 -10.32
N GLN A 77 4.02 2.45 -11.08
CA GLN A 77 2.77 3.01 -10.58
C GLN A 77 1.87 1.87 -10.12
N HIS A 78 1.35 2.00 -8.91
CA HIS A 78 0.35 1.14 -8.33
C HIS A 78 -0.87 1.99 -8.02
N ILE A 79 -2.03 1.63 -8.57
CA ILE A 79 -3.30 2.30 -8.33
C ILE A 79 -4.19 1.34 -7.55
N ILE A 80 -4.71 1.79 -6.41
CA ILE A 80 -5.57 1.01 -5.52
C ILE A 80 -6.88 1.77 -5.32
N PRO A 81 -8.03 1.21 -5.73
CA PRO A 81 -9.33 1.77 -5.39
C PRO A 81 -9.51 1.86 -3.87
N LEU A 82 -9.88 3.03 -3.34
CA LEU A 82 -10.04 3.24 -1.91
C LEU A 82 -11.19 2.42 -1.31
N GLU A 83 -12.22 2.09 -2.10
CA GLU A 83 -13.29 1.18 -1.68
C GLU A 83 -12.77 -0.20 -1.23
N ASN A 84 -11.58 -0.59 -1.68
CA ASN A 84 -10.91 -1.84 -1.34
C ASN A 84 -9.86 -1.69 -0.23
N VAL A 85 -9.74 -0.50 0.39
CA VAL A 85 -8.72 -0.20 1.39
C VAL A 85 -9.33 -0.21 2.78
N THR A 86 -8.71 -0.97 3.68
CA THR A 86 -8.90 -0.81 5.12
C THR A 86 -7.54 -0.54 5.78
N ILE A 87 -7.53 0.22 6.87
CA ILE A 87 -6.29 0.60 7.55
C ILE A 87 -6.35 0.30 9.04
N ASP A 88 -5.23 -0.18 9.60
CA ASP A 88 -5.08 -0.40 11.05
C ASP A 88 -3.78 0.24 11.54
N SER A 89 -3.83 0.91 12.69
CA SER A 89 -2.62 1.46 13.32
C SER A 89 -1.67 0.34 13.76
N ILE A 90 -0.37 0.51 13.54
CA ILE A 90 0.68 -0.35 14.10
C ILE A 90 1.22 0.34 15.35
N LYS A 91 1.43 -0.45 16.42
CA LYS A 91 2.09 0.02 17.64
C LYS A 91 3.57 0.26 17.35
N ASP A 92 4.12 1.32 17.93
CA ASP A 92 5.55 1.60 17.80
C ASP A 92 6.36 0.49 18.49
N GLU A 93 7.28 -0.14 17.76
CA GLU A 93 8.15 -1.20 18.26
C GLU A 93 9.58 -1.00 17.73
N GLY A 94 10.55 -0.93 18.65
CA GLY A 94 11.95 -0.65 18.32
C GLY A 94 12.13 0.67 17.57
N GLU A 95 12.90 0.63 16.48
CA GLU A 95 13.20 1.80 15.63
C GLU A 95 12.06 2.16 14.67
N LEU A 96 11.05 1.30 14.52
CA LEU A 96 9.95 1.51 13.59
C LEU A 96 8.78 2.20 14.30
N ARG A 97 8.61 3.48 14.01
CA ARG A 97 7.58 4.33 14.62
C ARG A 97 6.65 4.94 13.58
N ASN A 98 5.46 5.34 14.02
CA ASN A 98 4.48 6.00 13.16
C ASN A 98 4.00 5.10 12.00
N GLY A 99 3.79 3.80 12.29
CA GLY A 99 3.35 2.82 11.31
C GLY A 99 1.83 2.59 11.24
N TRP A 100 1.32 2.19 10.08
CA TRP A 100 -0.02 1.60 9.90
C TRP A 100 -0.03 0.58 8.77
N LEU A 101 -0.99 -0.34 8.81
CA LEU A 101 -1.27 -1.30 7.75
C LEU A 101 -2.19 -0.67 6.71
N ILE A 102 -1.87 -0.88 5.44
CA ILE A 102 -2.79 -0.71 4.31
C ILE A 102 -3.15 -2.11 3.85
N LYS A 103 -4.43 -2.48 4.01
CA LYS A 103 -4.96 -3.80 3.65
C LYS A 103 -5.81 -3.70 2.40
N THR A 104 -5.57 -4.60 1.45
CA THR A 104 -6.33 -4.67 0.19
C THR A 104 -6.50 -6.13 -0.24
N PRO A 105 -7.46 -6.47 -1.13
CA PRO A 105 -7.66 -7.84 -1.59
C PRO A 105 -6.44 -8.47 -2.26
N THR A 106 -5.65 -7.66 -2.99
CA THR A 106 -4.49 -8.14 -3.78
C THR A 106 -3.17 -8.04 -3.02
N LYS A 107 -3.01 -7.02 -2.17
CA LYS A 107 -1.74 -6.78 -1.46
C LYS A 107 -1.89 -5.93 -0.21
N SER A 108 -1.52 -6.49 0.93
CA SER A 108 -1.45 -5.76 2.20
C SER A 108 -0.02 -5.49 2.62
N PHE A 109 0.24 -4.33 3.22
CA PHE A 109 1.58 -3.93 3.64
C PHE A 109 1.57 -2.84 4.70
N ALA A 110 2.64 -2.81 5.52
CA ALA A 110 2.90 -1.71 6.44
C ALA A 110 3.57 -0.53 5.72
N VAL A 111 3.19 0.67 6.14
CA VAL A 111 3.87 1.92 5.81
C VAL A 111 4.14 2.71 7.08
N TYR A 112 5.18 3.55 7.04
CA TYR A 112 5.63 4.38 8.15
C TYR A 112 5.84 5.81 7.66
N ALA A 113 5.29 6.77 8.40
CA ALA A 113 5.53 8.20 8.18
C ALA A 113 6.75 8.70 8.97
N ALA A 114 7.28 9.87 8.61
CA ALA A 114 8.41 10.44 9.35
C ALA A 114 7.98 10.96 10.73
N THR A 115 6.75 11.44 10.85
CA THR A 115 6.20 11.97 12.10
C THR A 115 4.85 11.36 12.49
N ALA A 116 4.51 11.45 13.78
CA ALA A 116 3.20 11.05 14.29
C ALA A 116 2.05 11.89 13.69
N THR A 117 2.31 13.17 13.44
CA THR A 117 1.37 14.08 12.78
C THR A 117 1.07 13.61 11.36
N GLU A 118 2.11 13.34 10.56
CA GLU A 118 1.93 12.81 9.19
C GLU A 118 1.16 11.49 9.19
N LYS A 119 1.48 10.54 10.09
CA LYS A 119 0.71 9.29 10.24
C LYS A 119 -0.78 9.61 10.48
N SER A 120 -1.07 10.48 11.43
CA SER A 120 -2.42 10.80 11.83
C SER A 120 -3.21 11.47 10.70
N GLU A 121 -2.59 12.42 9.99
CA GLU A 121 -3.19 13.08 8.83
C GLU A 121 -3.47 12.11 7.68
N TRP A 122 -2.51 11.25 7.33
CA TRP A 122 -2.70 10.22 6.30
C TRP A 122 -3.86 9.28 6.66
N MET A 123 -3.87 8.73 7.87
CA MET A 123 -4.94 7.82 8.31
C MET A 123 -6.30 8.51 8.32
N ASN A 124 -6.39 9.75 8.82
CA ASN A 124 -7.63 10.52 8.86
C ASN A 124 -8.16 10.81 7.45
N HIS A 125 -7.30 11.24 6.53
CA HIS A 125 -7.70 11.50 5.15
C HIS A 125 -8.13 10.24 4.41
N ILE A 126 -7.42 9.11 4.60
CA ILE A 126 -7.83 7.83 4.02
C ILE A 126 -9.20 7.41 4.53
N ASN A 127 -9.39 7.37 5.87
CA ASN A 127 -10.66 6.99 6.47
C ASN A 127 -11.82 7.87 6.00
N LYS A 128 -11.60 9.18 5.91
CA LYS A 128 -12.59 10.12 5.41
C LYS A 128 -12.97 9.83 3.96
N CYS A 129 -12.00 9.67 3.07
CA CYS A 129 -12.27 9.37 1.66
C CYS A 129 -13.00 8.02 1.50
N VAL A 130 -12.58 6.98 2.23
CA VAL A 130 -13.27 5.67 2.20
C VAL A 130 -14.71 5.80 2.69
N THR A 131 -14.95 6.50 3.79
CA THR A 131 -16.30 6.72 4.34
C THR A 131 -17.20 7.49 3.34
N ASP A 132 -16.67 8.55 2.74
CA ASP A 132 -17.37 9.35 1.74
C ASP A 132 -17.71 8.53 0.47
N LEU A 133 -16.83 7.62 0.04
CA LEU A 133 -17.09 6.74 -1.11
C LEU A 133 -18.14 5.67 -0.82
N LEU A 134 -18.05 5.03 0.35
CA LEU A 134 -18.98 3.95 0.73
C LEU A 134 -20.39 4.52 0.94
N SER A 135 -20.51 5.69 1.57
CA SER A 135 -21.81 6.36 1.72
C SER A 135 -22.44 6.76 0.39
N LYS A 136 -21.65 7.20 -0.60
CA LYS A 136 -22.14 7.55 -1.95
C LYS A 136 -22.48 6.33 -2.81
N SER A 137 -21.80 5.21 -2.63
CA SER A 137 -21.98 4.01 -3.47
C SER A 137 -22.95 2.98 -2.90
N GLY A 138 -23.31 3.09 -1.61
CA GLY A 138 -24.11 2.08 -0.91
C GLY A 138 -23.39 0.74 -0.71
N LYS A 139 -22.09 0.67 -1.00
CA LYS A 139 -21.27 -0.53 -0.80
C LYS A 139 -20.84 -0.66 0.66
N THR A 140 -20.59 -1.90 1.08
CA THR A 140 -19.99 -2.20 2.38
C THR A 140 -18.46 -2.24 2.27
N PRO A 141 -17.71 -1.99 3.37
CA PRO A 141 -16.27 -2.18 3.39
C PRO A 141 -15.88 -3.61 3.01
N SER A 142 -14.80 -3.75 2.24
CA SER A 142 -14.23 -5.07 1.97
C SER A 142 -13.67 -5.69 3.25
N ASN A 143 -14.04 -6.95 3.53
CA ASN A 143 -13.46 -7.76 4.60
C ASN A 143 -12.43 -8.77 4.08
N GLU A 144 -12.22 -8.84 2.76
CA GLU A 144 -11.25 -9.75 2.15
C GLU A 144 -9.93 -9.02 1.89
N HIS A 145 -8.86 -9.48 2.56
CA HIS A 145 -7.55 -8.86 2.45
C HIS A 145 -6.47 -9.90 2.21
N ALA A 146 -5.49 -9.53 1.39
CA ALA A 146 -4.26 -10.28 1.28
C ALA A 146 -3.50 -10.27 2.61
N ALA A 147 -2.76 -11.34 2.89
CA ALA A 147 -1.93 -11.38 4.09
C ALA A 147 -0.77 -10.37 4.00
N VAL A 148 -0.45 -9.75 5.13
CA VAL A 148 0.78 -8.98 5.28
C VAL A 148 1.94 -9.98 5.39
N TRP A 149 2.94 -9.84 4.54
CA TRP A 149 4.08 -10.76 4.55
C TRP A 149 5.01 -10.43 5.70
N VAL A 150 5.42 -11.47 6.44
CA VAL A 150 6.43 -11.33 7.49
C VAL A 150 7.79 -11.01 6.85
N PRO A 151 8.53 -10.00 7.33
CA PRO A 151 9.86 -9.69 6.83
C PRO A 151 10.83 -10.87 6.93
N ASP A 152 11.73 -11.00 5.94
CA ASP A 152 12.73 -12.08 5.90
C ASP A 152 13.66 -12.07 7.13
N SER A 153 13.94 -10.87 7.67
CA SER A 153 14.76 -10.64 8.85
C SER A 153 14.14 -11.18 10.14
N GLU A 154 12.82 -11.27 10.21
CA GLU A 154 12.08 -11.77 11.37
C GLU A 154 11.91 -13.31 11.34
N ALA A 155 12.24 -13.94 10.21
CA ALA A 155 12.12 -15.38 10.03
C ALA A 155 13.49 -16.05 9.89
N THR A 156 14.00 -16.60 10.98
CA THR A 156 15.23 -17.43 10.99
C THR A 156 14.94 -18.92 10.75
N VAL A 157 13.70 -19.36 11.03
CA VAL A 157 13.20 -20.72 10.84
C VAL A 157 11.87 -20.75 10.09
N CYS A 158 11.56 -21.87 9.44
CA CYS A 158 10.27 -22.08 8.77
C CYS A 158 9.12 -21.99 9.77
N MET A 159 8.22 -21.03 9.56
CA MET A 159 7.07 -20.77 10.45
C MET A 159 5.99 -21.84 10.42
N ARG A 160 6.10 -22.82 9.50
CA ARG A 160 5.15 -23.94 9.39
C ARG A 160 5.64 -25.21 10.07
N CYS A 161 6.85 -25.68 9.73
CA CYS A 161 7.38 -26.92 10.31
C CYS A 161 8.23 -26.68 11.56
N GLN A 162 8.70 -25.45 11.79
CA GLN A 162 9.60 -25.05 12.89
C GLN A 162 10.93 -25.82 12.95
N LYS A 163 11.23 -26.65 11.94
CA LYS A 163 12.42 -27.52 11.89
C LYS A 163 13.52 -26.98 10.98
N ALA A 164 13.14 -26.35 9.86
CA ALA A 164 14.08 -25.93 8.84
C ALA A 164 14.61 -24.51 9.14
N LYS A 165 15.92 -24.37 9.39
CA LYS A 165 16.62 -23.08 9.47
C LYS A 165 16.88 -22.51 8.09
N PHE A 166 16.66 -21.22 7.89
CA PHE A 166 16.91 -20.58 6.59
C PHE A 166 18.39 -20.23 6.42
N THR A 167 18.93 -20.54 5.24
CA THR A 167 20.32 -20.30 4.84
C THR A 167 20.37 -19.85 3.38
N PRO A 168 21.53 -19.46 2.81
CA PRO A 168 21.63 -19.16 1.38
C PRO A 168 21.17 -20.32 0.48
N VAL A 169 21.33 -21.57 0.94
CA VAL A 169 20.90 -22.79 0.24
C VAL A 169 19.44 -23.14 0.55
N ASN A 170 19.04 -23.10 1.84
CA ASN A 170 17.64 -23.31 2.22
C ASN A 170 16.88 -21.97 2.20
N ARG A 171 16.36 -21.63 1.01
CA ARG A 171 15.76 -20.33 0.72
C ARG A 171 14.38 -20.15 1.37
N ARG A 172 14.03 -18.87 1.60
CA ARG A 172 12.74 -18.43 2.13
C ARG A 172 11.68 -18.36 1.05
N HIS A 173 10.47 -18.79 1.37
CA HIS A 173 9.27 -18.67 0.53
C HIS A 173 8.13 -18.03 1.34
N HIS A 174 7.36 -17.12 0.74
CA HIS A 174 6.20 -16.53 1.41
C HIS A 174 4.91 -17.23 1.00
N CYS A 175 4.13 -17.68 1.99
CA CYS A 175 2.77 -18.14 1.77
C CYS A 175 1.86 -16.94 1.46
N ARG A 176 1.23 -16.90 0.29
CA ARG A 176 0.31 -15.81 -0.08
C ARG A 176 -0.96 -15.76 0.79
N LYS A 177 -1.37 -16.90 1.36
CA LYS A 177 -2.56 -17.00 2.22
C LYS A 177 -2.39 -16.31 3.58
N CYS A 178 -1.25 -16.55 4.23
CA CYS A 178 -1.04 -16.16 5.63
C CYS A 178 0.19 -15.28 5.84
N GLY A 179 0.99 -15.00 4.80
CA GLY A 179 2.16 -14.13 4.86
C GLY A 179 3.39 -14.75 5.54
N PHE A 180 3.28 -15.98 6.06
CA PHE A 180 4.38 -16.67 6.74
C PHE A 180 5.54 -17.01 5.80
N VAL A 181 6.73 -17.05 6.40
CA VAL A 181 7.95 -17.51 5.75
C VAL A 181 8.12 -19.00 5.96
N VAL A 182 8.13 -19.77 4.88
CA VAL A 182 8.17 -21.23 4.87
C VAL A 182 9.33 -21.76 4.01
N CYS A 183 9.78 -22.98 4.29
CA CYS A 183 10.77 -23.68 3.46
C CYS A 183 10.14 -24.27 2.20
N GLY A 184 10.99 -24.67 1.24
CA GLY A 184 10.58 -25.31 -0.01
C GLY A 184 9.54 -26.42 0.18
N PRO A 185 9.80 -27.45 1.01
CA PRO A 185 8.86 -28.55 1.28
C PRO A 185 7.51 -28.09 1.83
N CYS A 186 7.49 -27.05 2.67
CA CYS A 186 6.24 -26.48 3.21
C CYS A 186 5.47 -25.60 2.21
N SER A 187 6.01 -25.38 1.00
CA SER A 187 5.44 -24.53 -0.05
C SER A 187 5.05 -25.27 -1.33
N GLU A 188 5.14 -26.59 -1.35
CA GLU A 188 4.86 -27.42 -2.54
C GLU A 188 3.40 -27.33 -2.99
N LYS A 189 2.47 -27.33 -2.03
CA LYS A 189 1.04 -27.24 -2.32
C LYS A 189 0.65 -25.82 -2.71
N ARG A 190 0.03 -25.68 -3.88
CA ARG A 190 -0.50 -24.42 -4.40
C ARG A 190 -2.01 -24.51 -4.48
N PHE A 191 -2.67 -23.38 -4.23
CA PHE A 191 -4.10 -23.23 -4.39
C PHE A 191 -4.37 -21.84 -4.95
N LEU A 192 -5.47 -21.69 -5.69
CA LEU A 192 -5.84 -20.43 -6.30
C LEU A 192 -6.43 -19.49 -5.24
N LEU A 193 -5.92 -18.27 -5.17
CA LEU A 193 -6.47 -17.20 -4.36
C LEU A 193 -7.27 -16.29 -5.29
N PRO A 194 -8.62 -16.26 -5.19
CA PRO A 194 -9.48 -15.54 -6.14
C PRO A 194 -9.03 -14.09 -6.36
N SER A 195 -8.73 -13.40 -5.26
CA SER A 195 -8.36 -11.98 -5.24
C SER A 195 -6.86 -11.70 -5.40
N GLN A 196 -6.01 -12.73 -5.57
CA GLN A 196 -4.53 -12.59 -5.62
C GLN A 196 -3.88 -13.41 -6.77
N SER A 197 -4.62 -13.63 -7.85
CA SER A 197 -4.13 -14.34 -9.03
C SER A 197 -3.13 -13.53 -9.86
#